data_AF-A0A925BC84-F1
#
_entry.id   AF-A0A925BC84-F1
#
_cell.length_a   1.000
_cell.length_b   1.000
_cell.length_c   1.000
_cell.angle_alpha   90.00
_cell.angle_beta   90.00
_cell.angle_gamma   90.00
#
_symmetry.space_group_name_H-M   'P 1'
#
loop_
_entity.id
_entity.type
_entity.pdbx_description
1 polymer ?
#
loop_
_entity_poly.entity_id
_entity_poly.type
_entity_poly.pdbx_seq_one_letter_code
_entity_poly.pdbx_strand_id
1 'polypeptide(L)'
;MLTSTDLRETLATTGKLLLFRPVKPDLPRHTPLYLLIGIGSAWLAGVGRYWDHPDAAWWQYAGIGSVVYIFALALVLYLLLLPLRPHDWTYGRVLTFVGLTAPPGILYAIPVERFLSLDAAQSVNFWFLAVVASWRVALLWRFLRGSARLPGAVAGVALLLPLCLIVATLTVLNLEKAVFQIMAGLHGKNATPNDGAYLVLVLLTGISFYASPFLLFAYGLQINNRRNDKNIKVSSEAESVEPVKDETT
;
A
#
# COMPACT_ATOMS: atom_id res chain seq x y z
N MET A 1 -26.85 -14.50 5.80
CA MET A 1 -27.56 -13.26 6.14
C MET A 1 -26.59 -12.36 6.86
N LEU A 2 -26.21 -11.22 6.27
CA LEU A 2 -25.41 -10.18 6.95
C LEU A 2 -26.36 -9.42 7.89
N THR A 3 -26.07 -9.37 9.19
CA THR A 3 -26.89 -8.59 10.13
C THR A 3 -26.46 -7.12 10.12
N SER A 4 -27.38 -6.21 10.43
CA SER A 4 -27.07 -4.77 10.54
C SER A 4 -26.04 -4.48 11.65
N THR A 5 -25.93 -5.38 12.62
CA THR A 5 -24.93 -5.41 13.69
C THR A 5 -23.53 -5.66 13.14
N ASP A 6 -23.38 -6.64 12.24
CA ASP A 6 -22.09 -6.96 11.59
C ASP A 6 -21.53 -5.76 10.81
N LEU A 7 -22.41 -5.00 10.14
CA LEU A 7 -22.03 -3.80 9.40
C LEU A 7 -21.51 -2.70 10.32
N ARG A 8 -22.21 -2.41 11.42
CA ARG A 8 -21.78 -1.39 12.39
C ARG A 8 -20.46 -1.74 13.04
N GLU A 9 -20.26 -2.99 13.41
CA GLU A 9 -19.01 -3.47 14.01
C GLU A 9 -17.83 -3.37 13.04
N THR A 10 -18.06 -3.74 11.78
CA THR A 10 -17.05 -3.68 10.72
C THR A 10 -16.66 -2.23 10.40
N LEU A 11 -17.63 -1.32 10.32
CA LEU A 11 -17.37 0.12 10.15
C LEU A 11 -16.63 0.72 11.35
N ALA A 12 -17.04 0.37 12.58
CA ALA A 12 -16.36 0.83 13.79
C ALA A 12 -14.91 0.30 13.86
N THR A 13 -14.69 -0.95 13.46
CA THR A 13 -13.35 -1.55 13.38
C THR A 13 -12.50 -0.88 12.30
N THR A 14 -13.07 -0.60 11.15
CA THR A 14 -12.40 0.14 10.06
C THR A 14 -12.02 1.54 10.53
N GLY A 15 -12.92 2.28 11.16
CA GLY A 15 -12.65 3.61 11.70
C GLY A 15 -11.57 3.60 12.79
N LYS A 16 -11.61 2.63 13.70
CA LYS A 16 -10.55 2.45 14.71
C LYS A 16 -9.20 2.12 14.07
N LEU A 17 -9.17 1.28 13.04
CA LEU A 17 -7.95 0.97 12.28
C LEU A 17 -7.39 2.22 11.60
N LEU A 18 -8.24 3.00 10.92
CA LEU A 18 -7.87 4.25 10.26
C LEU A 18 -7.31 5.27 11.25
N LEU A 19 -7.86 5.32 12.48
CA LEU A 19 -7.38 6.19 13.57
C LEU A 19 -6.23 5.55 14.40
N PHE A 20 -5.51 4.58 13.85
CA PHE A 20 -4.36 3.90 14.47
C PHE A 20 -4.64 3.23 15.83
N ARG A 21 -5.92 3.01 16.19
CA ARG A 21 -6.27 2.35 17.45
C ARG A 21 -5.97 0.85 17.39
N PRO A 22 -5.62 0.21 18.53
CA PRO A 22 -5.43 -1.24 18.61
C PRO A 22 -6.74 -1.96 18.30
N VAL A 23 -6.76 -2.68 17.18
CA VAL A 23 -7.85 -3.58 16.82
C VAL A 23 -7.26 -4.86 16.27
N LYS A 24 -7.81 -5.99 16.70
CA LYS A 24 -7.61 -7.29 16.07
C LYS A 24 -8.83 -7.54 15.20
N PRO A 25 -8.85 -7.13 13.92
CA PRO A 25 -9.97 -7.45 13.05
C PRO A 25 -10.10 -8.97 12.97
N ASP A 26 -11.30 -9.49 13.24
CA ASP A 26 -11.60 -10.91 13.09
C ASP A 26 -11.76 -11.22 11.58
N LEU A 27 -10.61 -11.35 10.91
CA LEU A 27 -10.50 -11.52 9.46
C LEU A 27 -11.24 -12.78 8.98
N PRO A 28 -11.13 -13.97 9.62
CA PRO A 28 -11.80 -15.18 9.15
C PRO A 28 -13.32 -15.04 9.01
N ARG A 29 -13.98 -14.29 9.90
CA ARG A 29 -15.45 -14.20 9.96
C ARG A 29 -16.04 -13.06 9.12
N HIS A 30 -15.32 -11.95 8.96
CA HIS A 30 -15.85 -10.74 8.31
C HIS A 30 -15.09 -10.30 7.03
N THR A 31 -14.17 -11.11 6.49
CA THR A 31 -13.44 -10.82 5.23
C THR A 31 -14.32 -10.26 4.09
N PRO A 32 -15.47 -10.86 3.71
CA PRO A 32 -16.25 -10.37 2.57
C PRO A 32 -16.81 -8.95 2.82
N LEU A 33 -17.15 -8.61 4.06
CA LEU A 33 -17.70 -7.31 4.41
C LEU A 33 -16.61 -6.23 4.44
N TYR A 34 -15.42 -6.55 4.97
CA TYR A 34 -14.25 -5.66 4.88
C TYR A 34 -13.83 -5.41 3.43
N LEU A 35 -13.86 -6.45 2.58
CA LEU A 35 -13.58 -6.30 1.15
C LEU A 35 -14.63 -5.43 0.46
N LEU A 36 -15.91 -5.60 0.76
CA LEU A 36 -16.98 -4.78 0.19
C LEU A 36 -16.82 -3.29 0.57
N ILE A 37 -16.48 -2.99 1.83
CA ILE A 37 -16.18 -1.62 2.27
C ILE A 37 -14.96 -1.07 1.55
N GLY A 38 -13.89 -1.85 1.42
CA GLY A 38 -12.65 -1.44 0.76
C GLY A 38 -12.83 -1.19 -0.73
N ILE A 39 -13.45 -2.14 -1.45
CA ILE A 39 -13.76 -2.02 -2.88
C ILE A 39 -14.73 -0.86 -3.10
N GLY A 40 -15.78 -0.74 -2.28
CA GLY A 40 -16.75 0.36 -2.38
C GLY A 40 -16.09 1.73 -2.18
N SER A 41 -15.19 1.85 -1.20
CA SER A 41 -14.44 3.08 -0.95
C SER A 41 -13.47 3.42 -2.09
N ALA A 42 -12.76 2.41 -2.64
CA ALA A 42 -11.87 2.59 -3.79
C ALA A 42 -12.66 2.99 -5.05
N TRP A 43 -13.81 2.37 -5.26
CA TRP A 43 -14.71 2.70 -6.36
C TRP A 43 -15.24 4.13 -6.26
N LEU A 44 -15.75 4.54 -5.08
CA LEU A 44 -16.20 5.91 -4.83
C LEU A 44 -15.09 6.94 -5.06
N ALA A 45 -13.87 6.66 -4.57
CA ALA A 45 -12.72 7.51 -4.83
C ALA A 45 -12.35 7.57 -6.33
N GLY A 46 -12.56 6.49 -7.07
CA GLY A 46 -12.36 6.44 -8.52
C GLY A 46 -13.39 7.28 -9.29
N VAL A 47 -14.67 7.08 -9.02
CA VAL A 47 -15.76 7.87 -9.63
C VAL A 47 -15.56 9.35 -9.31
N GLY A 48 -15.30 9.68 -8.04
CA GLY A 48 -15.10 11.04 -7.58
C GLY A 48 -13.88 11.75 -8.15
N ARG A 49 -12.89 11.04 -8.70
CA ARG A 49 -11.73 11.67 -9.36
C ARG A 49 -12.02 12.15 -10.79
N TYR A 50 -13.00 11.52 -11.46
CA TYR A 50 -13.26 11.77 -12.88
C TYR A 50 -14.65 12.34 -13.15
N TRP A 51 -15.52 12.47 -12.13
CA TRP A 51 -16.90 12.89 -12.32
C TRP A 51 -17.05 14.29 -12.96
N ASP A 52 -16.06 15.16 -12.80
CA ASP A 52 -16.04 16.52 -13.34
C ASP A 52 -15.06 16.71 -14.52
N HIS A 53 -14.43 15.64 -14.99
CA HIS A 53 -13.40 15.70 -16.02
C HIS A 53 -14.00 15.56 -17.42
N PRO A 54 -13.96 16.58 -18.30
CA PRO A 54 -14.70 16.56 -19.58
C PRO A 54 -14.24 15.48 -20.58
N ASP A 55 -12.99 15.04 -20.52
CA ASP A 55 -12.38 14.11 -21.51
C ASP A 55 -12.12 12.69 -20.96
N ALA A 56 -12.69 12.33 -19.82
CA ALA A 56 -12.45 11.01 -19.24
C ALA A 56 -13.08 9.88 -20.08
N ALA A 57 -12.43 8.72 -20.11
CA ALA A 57 -12.99 7.53 -20.75
C ALA A 57 -14.12 6.93 -19.91
N TRP A 58 -15.05 6.20 -20.53
CA TRP A 58 -16.22 5.60 -19.84
C TRP A 58 -15.84 4.73 -18.63
N TRP A 59 -14.72 4.00 -18.70
CA TRP A 59 -14.24 3.15 -17.60
C TRP A 59 -13.60 3.94 -16.45
N GLN A 60 -13.12 5.16 -16.73
CA GLN A 60 -12.61 6.09 -15.71
C GLN A 60 -13.76 6.72 -14.94
N TYR A 61 -14.81 7.18 -15.64
CA TYR A 61 -16.06 7.63 -15.02
C TYR A 61 -16.72 6.54 -14.17
N ALA A 62 -16.67 5.29 -14.63
CA ALA A 62 -17.18 4.14 -13.89
C ALA A 62 -16.32 3.77 -12.66
N GLY A 63 -15.17 4.42 -12.43
CA GLY A 63 -14.29 4.17 -11.30
C GLY A 63 -13.55 2.81 -11.34
N ILE A 64 -13.59 2.11 -12.48
CA ILE A 64 -13.03 0.76 -12.63
C ILE A 64 -11.51 0.76 -12.40
N GLY A 65 -10.83 1.83 -12.82
CA GLY A 65 -9.38 1.97 -12.64
C GLY A 65 -8.95 1.87 -11.17
N SER A 66 -9.69 2.47 -10.25
CA SER A 66 -9.38 2.40 -8.81
C SER A 66 -9.63 1.03 -8.21
N VAL A 67 -10.63 0.30 -8.71
CA VAL A 67 -10.87 -1.09 -8.31
C VAL A 67 -9.74 -1.98 -8.81
N VAL A 68 -9.39 -1.91 -10.09
CA VAL A 68 -8.25 -2.67 -10.64
C VAL A 68 -6.96 -2.35 -9.89
N TYR A 69 -6.74 -1.07 -9.55
CA TYR A 69 -5.59 -0.62 -8.79
C TYR A 69 -5.43 -1.34 -7.45
N ILE A 70 -6.50 -1.51 -6.64
CA ILE A 70 -6.37 -2.19 -5.34
C ILE A 70 -5.99 -3.67 -5.49
N PHE A 71 -6.50 -4.36 -6.53
CA PHE A 71 -6.15 -5.74 -6.82
C PHE A 71 -4.68 -5.87 -7.28
N ALA A 72 -4.26 -4.99 -8.20
CA ALA A 72 -2.90 -4.95 -8.70
C ALA A 72 -1.89 -4.60 -7.60
N LEU A 73 -2.18 -3.57 -6.79
CA LEU A 73 -1.33 -3.18 -5.67
C LEU A 73 -1.22 -4.29 -4.63
N ALA A 74 -2.34 -4.93 -4.27
CA ALA A 74 -2.33 -6.07 -3.36
C ALA A 74 -1.48 -7.23 -3.91
N LEU A 75 -1.52 -7.47 -5.22
CA LEU A 75 -0.73 -8.52 -5.87
C LEU A 75 0.76 -8.19 -5.84
N VAL A 76 1.13 -6.96 -6.18
CA VAL A 76 2.53 -6.50 -6.13
C VAL A 76 3.07 -6.61 -4.70
N LEU A 77 2.34 -6.12 -3.70
CA LEU A 77 2.74 -6.25 -2.29
C LEU A 77 2.82 -7.72 -1.86
N TYR A 78 1.85 -8.54 -2.26
CA TYR A 78 1.85 -9.96 -1.93
C TYR A 78 3.10 -10.65 -2.46
N LEU A 79 3.40 -10.51 -3.76
CA LEU A 79 4.54 -11.14 -4.41
C LEU A 79 5.88 -10.61 -3.90
N LEU A 80 6.00 -9.29 -3.69
CA LEU A 80 7.23 -8.67 -3.23
C LEU A 80 7.56 -9.05 -1.78
N LEU A 81 6.56 -9.21 -0.91
CA LEU A 81 6.79 -9.54 0.50
C LEU A 81 6.79 -11.05 0.76
N LEU A 82 6.28 -11.87 -0.17
CA LEU A 82 6.24 -13.33 -0.04
C LEU A 82 7.60 -13.95 0.34
N PRO A 83 8.74 -13.56 -0.26
CA PRO A 83 10.05 -14.12 0.06
C PRO A 83 10.51 -13.83 1.50
N LEU A 84 9.99 -12.77 2.13
CA LEU A 84 10.31 -12.40 3.52
C LEU A 84 9.62 -13.29 4.55
N ARG A 85 8.73 -14.20 4.09
CA ARG A 85 7.96 -15.14 4.93
C ARG A 85 7.22 -14.45 6.09
N PRO A 86 6.42 -13.41 5.81
CA PRO A 86 5.52 -12.84 6.81
C PRO A 86 4.59 -13.91 7.38
N HIS A 87 4.25 -13.79 8.66
CA HIS A 87 3.35 -14.73 9.30
C HIS A 87 1.96 -14.62 8.66
N ASP A 88 1.31 -15.76 8.40
CA ASP A 88 -0.13 -15.78 8.16
C ASP A 88 -0.55 -15.00 6.90
N TRP A 89 0.33 -15.05 5.88
CA TRP A 89 0.29 -14.24 4.66
C TRP A 89 -0.48 -14.90 3.53
N THR A 90 -1.69 -14.42 3.28
CA THR A 90 -2.53 -14.85 2.15
C THR A 90 -2.93 -13.64 1.31
N TYR A 91 -3.12 -13.84 0.01
CA TYR A 91 -3.55 -12.77 -0.90
C TYR A 91 -4.82 -12.06 -0.41
N GLY A 92 -5.81 -12.83 0.08
CA GLY A 92 -7.05 -12.27 0.63
C GLY A 92 -6.84 -11.33 1.82
N ARG A 93 -5.88 -11.61 2.70
CA ARG A 93 -5.54 -10.73 3.84
C ARG A 93 -4.84 -9.45 3.39
N VAL A 94 -3.93 -9.56 2.42
CA VAL A 94 -3.26 -8.39 1.81
C VAL A 94 -4.28 -7.52 1.08
N LEU A 95 -5.14 -8.12 0.27
CA LEU A 95 -6.22 -7.41 -0.44
C LEU A 95 -7.19 -6.73 0.52
N THR A 96 -7.59 -7.43 1.59
CA THR A 96 -8.45 -6.85 2.64
C THR A 96 -7.77 -5.66 3.29
N PHE A 97 -6.50 -5.79 3.66
CA PHE A 97 -5.74 -4.68 4.22
C PHE A 97 -5.66 -3.49 3.26
N VAL A 98 -5.25 -3.71 2.01
CA VAL A 98 -5.18 -2.66 0.98
C VAL A 98 -6.53 -1.98 0.81
N GLY A 99 -7.62 -2.76 0.73
CA GLY A 99 -8.99 -2.25 0.66
C GLY A 99 -9.36 -1.38 1.87
N LEU A 100 -9.03 -1.78 3.09
CA LEU A 100 -9.31 -1.00 4.30
C LEU A 100 -8.53 0.31 4.38
N THR A 101 -7.46 0.46 3.60
CA THR A 101 -6.73 1.74 3.45
C THR A 101 -7.26 2.62 2.30
N ALA A 102 -8.27 2.17 1.57
CA ALA A 102 -8.91 2.94 0.50
C ALA A 102 -9.71 4.17 0.98
N PRO A 103 -10.44 4.17 2.12
CA PRO A 103 -11.32 5.28 2.51
C PRO A 103 -10.68 6.67 2.56
N PRO A 104 -9.43 6.86 3.07
CA PRO A 104 -8.75 8.16 2.98
C PRO A 104 -8.63 8.71 1.55
N GLY A 105 -8.64 7.85 0.53
CA GLY A 105 -8.60 8.25 -0.87
C GLY A 105 -9.86 8.94 -1.38
N ILE A 106 -10.98 8.89 -0.63
CA ILE A 106 -12.20 9.65 -0.94
C ILE A 106 -11.95 11.15 -0.90
N LEU A 107 -10.94 11.62 -0.15
CA LEU A 107 -10.55 13.04 -0.13
C LEU A 107 -10.16 13.58 -1.51
N TYR A 108 -9.71 12.72 -2.42
CA TYR A 108 -9.42 13.11 -3.81
C TYR A 108 -10.65 13.34 -4.66
N ALA A 109 -11.84 13.02 -4.17
CA ALA A 109 -13.09 13.29 -4.87
C ALA A 109 -13.58 14.74 -4.70
N ILE A 110 -12.91 15.53 -3.84
CA ILE A 110 -13.30 16.90 -3.55
C ILE A 110 -12.72 17.81 -4.64
N PRO A 111 -13.55 18.45 -5.49
CA PRO A 111 -13.08 19.27 -6.61
C PRO A 111 -12.63 20.65 -6.12
N VAL A 112 -11.47 20.72 -5.48
CA VAL A 112 -10.93 21.97 -4.91
C VAL A 112 -10.69 23.05 -5.97
N GLU A 113 -10.50 22.64 -7.22
CA GLU A 113 -10.33 23.48 -8.41
C GLU A 113 -11.55 24.35 -8.71
N ARG A 114 -12.75 23.95 -8.25
CA ARG A 114 -13.98 24.72 -8.44
C ARG A 114 -14.14 25.88 -7.45
N PHE A 115 -13.43 25.81 -6.32
CA PHE A 115 -13.61 26.74 -5.20
C PHE A 115 -12.40 27.66 -4.97
N LEU A 116 -11.23 27.28 -5.47
CA LEU A 116 -9.97 27.97 -5.23
C LEU A 116 -9.34 28.46 -6.54
N SER A 117 -8.44 29.44 -6.44
CA SER A 117 -7.57 29.80 -7.57
C SER A 117 -6.66 28.62 -7.94
N LEU A 118 -6.17 28.61 -9.18
CA LEU A 118 -5.35 27.53 -9.72
C LEU A 118 -4.14 27.18 -8.83
N ASP A 119 -3.42 28.19 -8.34
CA ASP A 119 -2.25 27.99 -7.46
C ASP A 119 -2.64 27.43 -6.08
N ALA A 120 -3.75 27.91 -5.51
CA ALA A 120 -4.25 27.43 -4.23
C ALA A 120 -4.81 26.00 -4.34
N ALA A 121 -5.52 25.69 -5.42
CA ALA A 121 -6.03 24.35 -5.71
C ALA A 121 -4.89 23.32 -5.85
N GLN A 122 -3.83 23.66 -6.57
CA GLN A 122 -2.63 22.82 -6.69
C GLN A 122 -1.97 22.53 -5.33
N SER A 123 -1.81 23.56 -4.51
CA SER A 123 -1.24 23.42 -3.17
C SER A 123 -2.08 22.49 -2.29
N VAL A 124 -3.41 22.66 -2.31
CA VAL A 124 -4.33 21.81 -1.54
C VAL A 124 -4.32 20.36 -2.06
N ASN A 125 -4.34 20.14 -3.36
CA ASN A 125 -4.23 18.81 -3.98
C ASN A 125 -2.93 18.11 -3.59
N PHE A 126 -1.80 18.84 -3.63
CA PHE A 126 -0.52 18.33 -3.18
C PHE A 126 -0.57 17.91 -1.71
N TRP A 127 -1.16 18.72 -0.83
CA TRP A 127 -1.31 18.39 0.59
C TRP A 127 -2.24 17.21 0.83
N PHE A 128 -3.36 17.08 0.10
CA PHE A 128 -4.21 15.90 0.14
C PHE A 128 -3.43 14.64 -0.24
N LEU A 129 -2.66 14.69 -1.32
CA LEU A 129 -1.80 13.60 -1.74
C LEU A 129 -0.79 13.23 -0.65
N ALA A 130 -0.09 14.22 -0.11
CA ALA A 130 0.92 14.02 0.92
C ALA A 130 0.33 13.40 2.20
N VAL A 131 -0.80 13.92 2.69
CA VAL A 131 -1.48 13.42 3.90
C VAL A 131 -1.98 12.00 3.69
N VAL A 132 -2.72 11.74 2.61
CA VAL A 132 -3.31 10.42 2.33
C VAL A 132 -2.21 9.37 2.07
N ALA A 133 -1.17 9.72 1.32
CA ALA A 133 -0.03 8.82 1.09
C ALA A 133 0.68 8.49 2.40
N SER A 134 0.99 9.50 3.23
CA SER A 134 1.63 9.30 4.54
C SER A 134 0.77 8.43 5.45
N TRP A 135 -0.55 8.65 5.44
CA TRP A 135 -1.51 7.85 6.20
C TRP A 135 -1.48 6.37 5.81
N ARG A 136 -1.48 6.09 4.50
CA ARG A 136 -1.40 4.72 3.98
C ARG A 136 -0.07 4.04 4.32
N VAL A 137 1.05 4.76 4.23
CA VAL A 137 2.39 4.26 4.59
C VAL A 137 2.44 3.91 6.08
N ALA A 138 1.89 4.75 6.95
CA ALA A 138 1.82 4.50 8.38
C ALA A 138 0.95 3.28 8.73
N LEU A 139 -0.19 3.11 8.03
CA LEU A 139 -1.03 1.91 8.17
C LEU A 139 -0.31 0.64 7.71
N LEU A 140 0.44 0.72 6.60
CA LEU A 140 1.22 -0.42 6.09
C LEU A 140 2.32 -0.81 7.08
N TRP A 141 3.06 0.16 7.65
CA TRP A 141 4.03 -0.11 8.71
C TRP A 141 3.40 -0.85 9.89
N ARG A 142 2.25 -0.37 10.36
CA ARG A 142 1.50 -0.99 11.47
C ARG A 142 1.05 -2.40 11.12
N PHE A 143 0.59 -2.64 9.91
CA PHE A 143 0.19 -3.96 9.43
C PHE A 143 1.38 -4.92 9.37
N LEU A 144 2.54 -4.47 8.89
CA LEU A 144 3.76 -5.28 8.83
C LEU A 144 4.29 -5.65 10.22
N ARG A 145 4.26 -4.70 11.17
CA ARG A 145 4.72 -4.92 12.55
C ARG A 145 3.73 -5.74 13.38
N GLY A 146 2.43 -5.49 13.21
CA GLY A 146 1.37 -6.13 13.99
C GLY A 146 0.95 -7.47 13.42
N SER A 147 0.32 -7.45 12.24
CA SER A 147 -0.29 -8.64 11.63
C SER A 147 0.72 -9.58 11.00
N ALA A 148 1.69 -9.04 10.24
CA ALA A 148 2.72 -9.86 9.59
C ALA A 148 3.89 -10.25 10.50
N ARG A 149 3.95 -9.67 11.72
CA ARG A 149 4.95 -9.91 12.78
C ARG A 149 6.40 -9.81 12.30
N LEU A 150 6.67 -8.88 11.39
CA LEU A 150 8.03 -8.66 10.88
C LEU A 150 8.87 -7.85 11.90
N PRO A 151 10.16 -8.20 12.10
CA PRO A 151 11.08 -7.40 12.91
C PRO A 151 11.28 -6.03 12.26
N GLY A 152 11.59 -5.01 13.07
CA GLY A 152 11.52 -3.60 12.65
C GLY A 152 12.34 -3.28 11.40
N ALA A 153 13.56 -3.80 11.31
CA ALA A 153 14.43 -3.62 10.14
C ALA A 153 13.85 -4.28 8.87
N VAL A 154 13.24 -5.45 8.99
CA VAL A 154 12.59 -6.15 7.87
C VAL A 154 11.32 -5.44 7.45
N ALA A 155 10.52 -4.96 8.41
CA ALA A 155 9.35 -4.14 8.12
C ALA A 155 9.73 -2.83 7.40
N GLY A 156 10.88 -2.22 7.76
CA GLY A 156 11.38 -1.00 7.12
C GLY A 156 11.75 -1.24 5.66
N VAL A 157 12.50 -2.31 5.39
CA VAL A 157 12.83 -2.68 4.00
C VAL A 157 11.58 -3.06 3.22
N ALA A 158 10.67 -3.85 3.80
CA ALA A 158 9.41 -4.24 3.17
C ALA A 158 8.48 -3.05 2.86
N LEU A 159 8.56 -1.98 3.65
CA LEU A 159 7.80 -0.75 3.46
C LEU A 159 8.43 0.14 2.38
N LEU A 160 9.74 0.40 2.47
CA LEU A 160 10.44 1.37 1.64
C LEU A 160 10.76 0.82 0.24
N LEU A 161 11.07 -0.47 0.13
CA LEU A 161 11.44 -1.10 -1.14
C LEU A 161 10.40 -0.90 -2.25
N PRO A 162 9.10 -1.23 -2.07
CA PRO A 162 8.11 -1.02 -3.13
C PRO A 162 7.98 0.46 -3.51
N LEU A 163 8.05 1.37 -2.54
CA LEU A 163 7.94 2.82 -2.79
C LEU A 163 9.13 3.32 -3.63
N CYS A 164 10.35 2.99 -3.22
CA CYS A 164 11.56 3.40 -3.94
C CYS A 164 11.64 2.74 -5.33
N LEU A 165 11.22 1.48 -5.47
CA LEU A 165 11.18 0.81 -6.77
C LEU A 165 10.19 1.45 -7.74
N ILE A 166 8.99 1.83 -7.27
CA ILE A 166 8.00 2.52 -8.11
C ILE A 166 8.58 3.84 -8.61
N VAL A 167 9.14 4.66 -7.72
CA VAL A 167 9.73 5.96 -8.09
C VAL A 167 10.91 5.76 -9.02
N ALA A 168 11.89 4.93 -8.67
CA ALA A 168 13.07 4.70 -9.50
C ALA A 168 12.71 4.15 -10.88
N THR A 169 11.70 3.28 -10.99
CA THR A 169 11.21 2.78 -12.27
C THR A 169 10.59 3.92 -13.08
N LEU A 170 9.77 4.77 -12.47
CA LEU A 170 9.20 5.95 -13.14
C LEU A 170 10.28 6.92 -13.60
N THR A 171 11.36 7.09 -12.83
CA THR A 171 12.51 7.91 -13.20
C THR A 171 13.23 7.34 -14.41
N VAL A 172 13.57 6.05 -14.40
CA VAL A 172 14.29 5.39 -15.50
C VAL A 172 13.48 5.41 -16.79
N LEU A 173 12.15 5.27 -16.70
CA LEU A 173 11.25 5.37 -17.83
C LEU A 173 10.96 6.83 -18.26
N ASN A 174 11.55 7.83 -17.60
CA ASN A 174 11.27 9.25 -17.78
C ASN A 174 9.78 9.62 -17.62
N LEU A 175 9.00 8.79 -16.93
CA LEU A 175 7.56 8.97 -16.70
C LEU A 175 7.26 9.78 -15.42
N GLU A 176 8.24 9.99 -14.54
CA GLU A 176 8.04 10.68 -13.26
C GLU A 176 7.43 12.09 -13.43
N LYS A 177 7.88 12.86 -14.42
CA LYS A 177 7.37 14.21 -14.69
C LYS A 177 5.94 14.17 -15.21
N ALA A 178 5.63 13.22 -16.09
CA ALA A 178 4.28 13.04 -16.64
C ALA A 178 3.29 12.60 -15.55
N VAL A 179 3.66 11.63 -14.72
CA VAL A 179 2.83 11.16 -13.61
C VAL A 179 2.61 12.27 -12.59
N PHE A 180 3.65 13.04 -12.26
CA PHE A 180 3.53 14.17 -11.33
C PHE A 180 2.59 15.26 -11.86
N GLN A 181 2.72 15.64 -13.14
CA GLN A 181 1.83 16.62 -13.76
C GLN A 181 0.38 16.15 -13.75
N ILE A 182 0.12 14.88 -14.04
CA ILE A 182 -1.22 14.27 -13.97
C ILE A 182 -1.73 14.22 -12.52
N MET A 183 -0.87 13.94 -11.53
CA MET A 183 -1.27 13.87 -10.12
C MET A 183 -1.50 15.24 -9.49
N ALA A 184 -0.74 16.27 -9.87
CA ALA A 184 -0.88 17.63 -9.37
C ALA A 184 -2.00 18.44 -10.09
N GLY A 185 -2.68 17.83 -11.06
CA GLY A 185 -3.75 18.49 -11.83
C GLY A 185 -3.24 19.50 -12.85
N LEU A 186 -1.97 19.42 -13.26
CA LEU A 186 -1.34 20.32 -14.22
C LEU A 186 -1.76 19.95 -15.66
N HIS A 187 -3.00 20.29 -16.05
CA HIS A 187 -3.47 20.19 -17.43
C HIS A 187 -3.22 21.51 -18.17
N GLY A 188 -2.12 21.60 -18.93
CA GLY A 188 -1.94 22.68 -19.90
C GLY A 188 -0.57 23.37 -19.84
N LYS A 189 -0.05 23.63 -21.04
CA LYS A 189 1.31 24.07 -21.41
C LYS A 189 1.91 25.32 -20.73
N ASN A 190 1.27 25.97 -19.76
CA ASN A 190 1.73 27.26 -19.22
C ASN A 190 1.75 27.38 -17.68
N ALA A 191 1.57 26.30 -16.92
CA ALA A 191 1.80 26.35 -15.48
C ALA A 191 3.29 26.23 -15.20
N THR A 192 3.95 27.33 -14.87
CA THR A 192 5.25 27.31 -14.18
C THR A 192 5.14 26.35 -13.00
N PRO A 193 5.97 25.29 -12.93
CA PRO A 193 5.96 24.41 -11.77
C PRO A 193 6.12 25.29 -10.54
N ASN A 194 5.22 25.15 -9.56
CA ASN A 194 5.49 25.67 -8.24
C ASN A 194 6.86 25.11 -7.83
N ASP A 195 7.89 25.97 -7.75
CA ASP A 195 9.30 25.56 -7.63
C ASP A 195 9.51 24.60 -6.45
N GLY A 196 8.72 24.76 -5.39
CA GLY A 196 8.73 23.86 -4.23
C GLY A 196 8.26 22.44 -4.52
N ALA A 197 7.24 22.27 -5.37
CA ALA A 197 6.72 20.95 -5.72
C ALA A 197 7.67 20.20 -6.65
N TYR A 198 8.34 20.93 -7.54
CA TYR A 198 9.43 20.39 -8.36
C TYR A 198 10.63 19.98 -7.52
N LEU A 199 11.01 20.78 -6.51
CA LEU A 199 12.09 20.43 -5.58
C LEU A 199 11.78 19.14 -4.82
N VAL A 200 10.55 18.97 -4.32
CA VAL A 200 10.13 17.73 -3.65
C VAL A 200 10.23 16.53 -4.58
N LEU A 201 9.79 16.67 -5.84
CA LEU A 201 9.90 15.62 -6.84
C LEU A 201 11.37 15.24 -7.07
N VAL A 202 12.25 16.21 -7.29
CA VAL A 202 13.69 15.99 -7.50
C VAL A 202 14.33 15.32 -6.30
N LEU A 203 14.01 15.75 -5.07
CA LEU A 203 14.52 15.13 -3.85
C LEU A 203 14.04 13.68 -3.70
N LEU A 204 12.75 13.44 -3.94
CA LEU A 204 12.14 12.12 -3.81
C LEU A 204 12.69 11.15 -4.87
N THR A 205 12.88 11.61 -6.10
CA THR A 205 13.56 10.88 -7.17
C THR A 205 15.00 10.57 -6.79
N GLY A 206 15.78 11.57 -6.35
CA GLY A 206 17.17 11.38 -5.95
C GLY A 206 17.30 10.36 -4.82
N ILE A 207 16.54 10.53 -3.73
CA ILE A 207 16.53 9.60 -2.60
C ILE A 207 16.13 8.20 -3.06
N SER A 208 15.07 8.06 -3.85
CA SER A 208 14.58 6.75 -4.27
C SER A 208 15.57 6.04 -5.19
N PHE A 209 16.19 6.76 -6.12
CA PHE A 209 17.17 6.21 -7.04
C PHE A 209 18.37 5.65 -6.28
N TYR A 210 18.97 6.44 -5.36
CA TYR A 210 20.12 6.01 -4.57
C TYR A 210 19.78 5.00 -3.47
N ALA A 211 18.60 5.09 -2.86
CA ALA A 211 18.16 4.14 -1.85
C ALA A 211 17.79 2.77 -2.43
N SER A 212 17.29 2.73 -3.68
CA SER A 212 16.83 1.48 -4.32
C SER A 212 17.88 0.36 -4.35
N PRO A 213 19.15 0.55 -4.80
CA PRO A 213 20.14 -0.52 -4.77
C PRO A 213 20.49 -0.98 -3.35
N PHE A 214 20.56 -0.04 -2.40
CA PHE A 214 20.83 -0.37 -1.00
C PHE A 214 19.69 -1.19 -0.37
N LEU A 215 18.44 -0.81 -0.63
CA LEU A 215 17.25 -1.53 -0.17
C LEU A 215 17.12 -2.91 -0.83
N LEU A 216 17.44 -3.03 -2.11
CA LEU A 216 17.47 -4.31 -2.82
C LEU A 216 18.52 -5.25 -2.21
N PHE A 217 19.71 -4.73 -1.91
CA PHE A 217 20.76 -5.50 -1.25
C PHE A 217 20.33 -5.95 0.15
N ALA A 218 19.81 -5.03 0.97
CA ALA A 218 19.29 -5.35 2.30
C ALA A 218 18.15 -6.37 2.25
N TYR A 219 17.26 -6.26 1.26
CA TYR A 219 16.18 -7.22 1.01
C TYR A 219 16.71 -8.61 0.67
N GLY A 220 17.71 -8.70 -0.21
CA GLY A 220 18.38 -9.96 -0.54
C GLY A 220 19.04 -10.63 0.68
N LEU A 221 19.74 -9.86 1.51
CA LEU A 221 20.32 -10.36 2.76
C LEU A 221 19.24 -10.88 3.72
N GLN A 222 18.13 -10.16 3.87
CA GLN A 222 17.03 -10.58 4.75
C GLN A 222 16.37 -11.87 4.28
N ILE A 223 16.20 -12.06 2.96
CA ILE A 223 15.72 -13.33 2.40
C ILE A 223 16.69 -14.46 2.73
N ASN A 224 17.99 -14.23 2.56
CA ASN A 224 19.00 -15.27 2.78
C ASN A 224 19.04 -15.71 4.24
N ASN A 225 19.05 -14.75 5.18
CA ASN A 225 19.04 -15.04 6.62
C ASN A 225 17.79 -15.85 7.02
N ARG A 226 16.61 -15.49 6.49
CA ARG A 226 15.34 -16.21 6.71
C ARG A 226 15.32 -17.62 6.12
N ARG A 227 16.06 -17.86 5.03
CA ARG A 227 16.22 -19.20 4.43
C ARG A 227 17.11 -20.07 5.32
N ASN A 228 18.23 -19.52 5.80
CA ASN A 228 19.17 -20.22 6.67
C ASN A 228 18.54 -20.62 8.01
N ASP A 229 17.78 -19.73 8.65
CA ASP A 229 17.07 -20.03 9.91
C ASP A 229 16.12 -21.23 9.80
N LYS A 230 15.47 -21.41 8.64
CA LYS A 230 14.58 -22.55 8.40
C LYS A 230 15.37 -23.85 8.23
N ASN A 231 16.46 -23.81 7.47
CA ASN A 231 17.28 -25.01 7.25
C ASN A 231 17.88 -25.52 8.57
N ILE A 232 18.30 -24.62 9.45
CA ILE A 232 18.80 -24.96 10.79
C ILE A 232 17.71 -25.64 11.63
N LYS A 233 16.50 -25.08 11.68
CA LYS A 233 15.38 -25.68 12.45
C LYS A 233 14.97 -27.06 11.94
N VAL A 234 14.90 -27.23 10.62
CA VAL A 234 14.56 -28.52 10.00
C VAL A 234 15.63 -29.56 10.31
N SER A 235 16.91 -29.19 10.31
CA SER A 235 18.01 -30.09 10.69
C SER A 235 17.92 -30.52 12.14
N SER A 236 17.65 -29.60 13.08
CA SER A 236 17.52 -29.94 14.50
C SER A 236 16.30 -30.81 14.82
N GLU A 237 15.18 -30.59 14.13
CA GLU A 237 13.99 -31.45 14.27
C GLU A 237 14.23 -32.84 13.67
N ALA A 238 14.99 -32.97 12.59
CA ALA A 238 15.36 -34.28 12.03
C ALA A 238 16.29 -35.09 12.96
N GLU A 239 17.25 -34.43 13.61
CA GLU A 239 18.23 -35.07 14.50
C GLU A 239 17.63 -35.52 15.85
N SER A 240 16.54 -34.87 16.30
CA SER A 240 15.81 -35.24 17.52
C SER A 240 14.79 -36.37 17.34
N VAL A 241 14.59 -36.86 16.12
CA VAL A 241 13.64 -37.93 15.78
C VAL A 241 14.37 -39.24 15.43
N GLU A 242 15.71 -39.28 15.49
CA GLU A 242 16.44 -40.53 15.34
C GLU A 242 16.07 -41.50 16.48
N PRO A 243 15.53 -42.70 16.17
CA PRO A 243 15.08 -43.62 17.19
C PRO A 243 16.28 -44.19 17.92
N VAL A 244 16.21 -44.16 19.26
CA VAL A 244 17.01 -45.02 20.14
C VAL A 244 16.91 -46.43 19.57
N LYS A 245 17.99 -46.91 18.96
CA LYS A 245 18.09 -48.31 18.57
C LYS A 245 18.04 -49.11 19.87
N ASP A 246 16.94 -49.82 20.08
CA ASP A 246 16.85 -50.88 21.08
C ASP A 246 17.93 -51.91 20.74
N GLU A 247 19.08 -51.79 21.40
CA GLU A 247 20.01 -52.90 21.60
C GLU A 247 19.37 -53.87 22.60
N THR A 248 18.44 -54.68 22.13
CA THR A 248 18.06 -55.94 22.79
C THR A 248 17.99 -57.03 21.74
N THR A 249 19.11 -57.72 21.52
CA THR A 249 19.34 -59.18 21.73
C THR A 249 20.46 -59.70 20.85
#